data_AF-A0A5M9HAP0-F1
#
_entry.id   AF-A0A5M9HAP0-F1
#
_cell.length_a   1.000
_cell.length_b   1.000
_cell.length_c   1.000
_cell.angle_alpha   90.00
_cell.angle_beta   90.00
_cell.angle_gamma   90.00
#
_symmetry.space_group_name_H-M   'P 1'
#
loop_
_entity.id
_entity.type
_entity.pdbx_description
1 polymer ?
#
loop_
_entity_poly.entity_id
_entity_poly.type
_entity_poly.pdbx_seq_one_letter_code
_entity_poly.pdbx_strand_id
1 'polypeptide(L)'
;MLKSILTRICFLVFTVSAKVLMANGSDSTIILPLGGNAWVNSPAVITDTGVSNWSEQGNVPVIYFRITKPQQLDLSLKLQVPSGKSRIKVTIGEKEFIKQVSATSPEIIHVGSITPGKGGYIKAELHGIHKTGPVFANVSEMIISGVHADNEVIYVKNGSSFYFCRRGPSVHLNFHIPENLKNDVRWFYSEISVPLGMDKEGSYFMADGFSQGYFGMQVNSKSERRILFSVWSPFETENPESIPDSMKIRLLKKGPTVHAQDFGNEGSGGQSFMRYSWEAGKTYGFLLGAEPDTAAGSTIFTAYFKDLSLGKWFLVARFERPKTLSYLSQLHSFLENFIPENGNLVRIAYYKNQWIAGKNGEWHELNQITLTADAAARNKLRADYAGGTKDGQFYLMNCGFFDQFIPFDQVFERPLYSEKPIVDFNKLP
;
A
#
# COMPACT_ATOMS: atom_id res chain seq x y z
N MET A 1 0.94 -16.91 -86.54
CA MET A 1 1.62 -16.66 -85.25
C MET A 1 0.56 -16.19 -84.25
N LEU A 2 0.44 -16.87 -83.09
CA LEU A 2 -0.26 -16.53 -81.83
C LEU A 2 -1.55 -15.68 -81.91
N LYS A 3 -2.75 -16.23 -81.63
CA LYS A 3 -3.38 -16.46 -80.30
C LYS A 3 -3.61 -15.20 -79.44
N SER A 4 -4.87 -15.11 -78.94
CA SER A 4 -5.29 -14.66 -77.60
C SER A 4 -5.62 -13.17 -77.40
N ILE A 5 -6.61 -12.73 -76.61
CA ILE A 5 -7.68 -13.36 -75.81
C ILE A 5 -8.67 -12.22 -75.47
N LEU A 6 -9.95 -12.56 -75.47
CA LEU A 6 -11.07 -11.78 -74.96
C LEU A 6 -11.06 -11.87 -73.42
N THR A 7 -11.13 -10.77 -72.67
CA THR A 7 -11.49 -10.87 -71.24
C THR A 7 -12.36 -9.71 -70.80
N ARG A 8 -13.66 -9.99 -70.67
CA ARG A 8 -14.63 -9.19 -69.93
C ARG A 8 -14.26 -9.23 -68.45
N ILE A 9 -14.06 -8.07 -67.84
CA ILE A 9 -13.93 -7.94 -66.38
C ILE A 9 -15.36 -7.87 -65.82
N CYS A 10 -15.80 -8.97 -65.20
CA CYS A 10 -16.96 -8.97 -64.31
C CYS A 10 -16.58 -8.32 -62.99
N PHE A 11 -17.20 -7.20 -62.65
CA PHE A 11 -17.20 -6.66 -61.28
C PHE A 11 -18.12 -7.53 -60.42
N LEU A 12 -17.52 -8.40 -59.59
CA LEU A 12 -18.23 -9.14 -58.56
C LEU A 12 -18.25 -8.28 -57.29
N VAL A 13 -19.39 -7.67 -56.97
CA VAL A 13 -19.60 -6.97 -55.71
C VAL A 13 -19.79 -8.01 -54.61
N PHE A 14 -18.74 -8.26 -53.82
CA PHE A 14 -18.84 -9.03 -52.58
C PHE A 14 -19.39 -8.12 -51.47
N THR A 15 -20.69 -8.21 -51.20
CA THR A 15 -21.25 -7.74 -49.93
C THR A 15 -20.78 -8.67 -48.81
N VAL A 16 -19.73 -8.26 -48.10
CA VAL A 16 -19.33 -8.91 -46.84
C VAL A 16 -20.32 -8.47 -45.76
N SER A 17 -21.34 -9.29 -45.52
CA SER A 17 -22.17 -9.17 -44.32
C SER A 17 -21.33 -9.54 -43.10
N ALA A 18 -20.77 -8.54 -42.43
CA ALA A 18 -20.15 -8.72 -41.12
C ALA A 18 -21.25 -9.11 -40.12
N LYS A 19 -21.40 -10.42 -39.87
CA LYS A 19 -22.11 -10.90 -38.68
C LYS A 19 -21.27 -10.51 -37.47
N VAL A 20 -21.67 -9.41 -36.81
CA VAL A 20 -21.24 -9.13 -35.44
C VAL A 20 -21.70 -10.33 -34.61
N LEU A 21 -20.73 -11.16 -34.20
CA LEU A 21 -20.96 -12.19 -33.21
C LEU A 21 -21.20 -11.44 -31.90
N MET A 22 -22.47 -11.21 -31.55
CA MET A 22 -22.83 -10.80 -30.19
C MET A 22 -22.38 -11.94 -29.28
N ALA A 23 -21.28 -11.72 -28.56
CA ALA A 23 -20.93 -12.58 -27.45
C ALA A 23 -22.04 -12.42 -26.41
N ASN A 24 -22.94 -13.39 -26.33
CA ASN A 24 -23.83 -13.56 -25.18
C ASN A 24 -22.97 -13.97 -23.97
N GLY A 25 -22.17 -13.04 -23.45
CA GLY A 25 -21.60 -13.17 -22.12
C GLY A 25 -22.76 -13.08 -21.13
N SER A 26 -23.14 -14.20 -20.52
CA SER A 26 -24.11 -14.18 -19.42
C SER A 26 -23.59 -13.29 -18.31
N ASP A 27 -24.43 -12.38 -17.82
CA ASP A 27 -24.10 -11.55 -16.66
C ASP A 27 -23.67 -12.42 -15.48
N SER A 28 -22.59 -12.02 -14.85
CA SER A 28 -22.00 -12.75 -13.72
C SER A 28 -22.53 -12.21 -12.39
N THR A 29 -22.45 -13.06 -11.37
CA THR A 29 -22.71 -12.69 -9.97
C THR A 29 -21.40 -12.72 -9.19
N ILE A 30 -21.12 -11.66 -8.47
CA ILE A 30 -19.96 -11.50 -7.59
C ILE A 30 -20.39 -11.66 -6.13
N ILE A 31 -19.68 -12.51 -5.40
CA ILE A 31 -19.83 -12.66 -3.94
C ILE A 31 -18.68 -11.91 -3.28
N LEU A 32 -19.00 -10.79 -2.65
CA LEU A 32 -18.04 -9.92 -1.99
C LEU A 32 -18.07 -10.18 -0.47
N PRO A 33 -17.02 -10.79 0.12
CA PRO A 33 -16.96 -11.05 1.55
C PRO A 33 -16.68 -9.75 2.32
N LEU A 34 -17.50 -9.42 3.32
CA LEU A 34 -17.32 -8.18 4.09
C LEU A 34 -16.07 -8.24 4.97
N GLY A 35 -15.62 -9.44 5.34
CA GLY A 35 -14.40 -9.62 6.14
C GLY A 35 -13.14 -9.04 5.49
N GLY A 36 -13.09 -8.96 4.15
CA GLY A 36 -11.99 -8.34 3.40
C GLY A 36 -12.28 -6.94 2.85
N ASN A 37 -13.54 -6.52 2.84
CA ASN A 37 -14.00 -5.36 2.05
C ASN A 37 -14.83 -4.35 2.84
N ALA A 38 -14.92 -4.49 4.16
CA ALA A 38 -15.66 -3.58 5.03
C ALA A 38 -14.79 -2.96 6.13
N TRP A 39 -15.22 -1.78 6.59
CA TRP A 39 -14.65 -1.03 7.72
C TRP A 39 -15.76 -0.48 8.59
N VAL A 40 -15.54 -0.44 9.91
CA VAL A 40 -16.49 0.11 10.87
C VAL A 40 -15.77 0.60 12.12
N ASN A 41 -16.35 1.58 12.81
CA ASN A 41 -15.90 1.97 14.14
C ASN A 41 -16.49 1.08 15.22
N SER A 42 -15.74 0.90 16.31
CA SER A 42 -16.16 0.22 17.53
C SER A 42 -17.44 0.86 18.14
N PRO A 43 -18.32 0.10 18.83
CA PRO A 43 -18.20 -1.33 19.22
C PRO A 43 -18.40 -2.37 18.11
N ALA A 44 -18.96 -2.03 16.95
CA ALA A 44 -19.02 -2.97 15.83
C ALA A 44 -17.61 -3.38 15.36
N VAL A 45 -17.48 -4.58 14.83
CA VAL A 45 -16.18 -5.12 14.36
C VAL A 45 -16.32 -5.83 13.02
N ILE A 46 -15.23 -5.83 12.26
CA ILE A 46 -15.08 -6.65 11.06
C ILE A 46 -14.20 -7.85 11.40
N THR A 47 -14.77 -9.03 11.29
CA THR A 47 -14.08 -10.33 11.40
C THR A 47 -13.99 -10.98 10.02
N ASP A 48 -13.32 -12.12 9.89
CA ASP A 48 -13.29 -12.88 8.63
C ASP A 48 -14.68 -13.32 8.15
N THR A 49 -15.66 -13.39 9.06
CA THR A 49 -17.05 -13.70 8.75
C THR A 49 -17.90 -12.48 8.41
N GLY A 50 -17.33 -11.28 8.42
CA GLY A 50 -18.00 -10.02 8.05
C GLY A 50 -18.25 -9.10 9.24
N VAL A 51 -19.36 -8.36 9.19
CA VAL A 51 -19.76 -7.41 10.24
C VAL A 51 -20.36 -8.19 11.41
N SER A 52 -19.89 -7.92 12.62
CA SER A 52 -20.47 -8.42 13.86
C SER A 52 -20.49 -7.34 14.95
N ASN A 53 -21.20 -7.61 16.05
CA ASN A 53 -21.39 -6.68 17.16
C ASN A 53 -21.97 -5.30 16.75
N TRP A 54 -22.74 -5.26 15.66
CA TRP A 54 -23.32 -4.02 15.16
C TRP A 54 -24.57 -3.64 15.94
N SER A 55 -24.39 -2.95 17.07
CA SER A 55 -25.45 -2.64 18.04
C SER A 55 -25.82 -1.16 18.14
N GLU A 56 -24.96 -0.25 17.66
CA GLU A 56 -25.14 1.20 17.80
C GLU A 56 -25.37 1.87 16.45
N GLN A 57 -26.30 2.84 16.41
CA GLN A 57 -26.63 3.57 15.17
C GLN A 57 -25.43 4.39 14.64
N GLY A 58 -24.56 4.85 15.53
CA GLY A 58 -23.35 5.60 15.18
C GLY A 58 -22.24 4.75 14.57
N ASN A 59 -22.32 3.42 14.64
CA ASN A 59 -21.42 2.53 13.94
C ASN A 59 -21.99 2.24 12.56
N VAL A 60 -21.33 2.71 11.52
CA VAL A 60 -21.76 2.54 10.12
C VAL A 60 -20.75 1.65 9.41
N PRO A 61 -21.04 0.35 9.21
CA PRO A 61 -20.22 -0.48 8.35
C PRO A 61 -20.21 0.08 6.92
N VAL A 62 -19.01 0.23 6.37
CA VAL A 62 -18.79 0.76 5.03
C VAL A 62 -18.10 -0.29 4.18
N ILE A 63 -18.71 -0.65 3.06
CA ILE A 63 -18.27 -1.67 2.11
C ILE A 63 -17.72 -0.98 0.87
N TYR A 64 -16.59 -1.48 0.34
CA TYR A 64 -15.98 -0.96 -0.87
C TYR A 64 -15.76 -2.04 -1.92
N PHE A 65 -16.02 -1.69 -3.18
CA PHE A 65 -15.61 -2.45 -4.36
C PHE A 65 -15.44 -1.49 -5.52
N ARG A 66 -14.73 -1.90 -6.56
CA ARG A 66 -14.52 -1.06 -7.75
C ARG A 66 -15.06 -1.73 -8.99
N ILE A 67 -15.64 -0.94 -9.88
CA ILE A 67 -15.97 -1.33 -11.26
C ILE A 67 -15.15 -0.50 -12.24
N THR A 68 -14.84 -1.07 -13.41
CA THR A 68 -14.04 -0.38 -14.43
C THR A 68 -14.88 0.49 -15.36
N LYS A 69 -16.14 0.14 -15.59
CA LYS A 69 -17.06 0.88 -16.47
C LYS A 69 -18.42 1.12 -15.80
N PRO A 70 -19.16 2.19 -16.16
CA PRO A 70 -20.57 2.32 -15.81
C PRO A 70 -21.38 1.09 -16.22
N GLN A 71 -22.21 0.57 -15.33
CA GLN A 71 -23.20 -0.46 -15.64
C GLN A 71 -24.32 -0.43 -14.59
N GLN A 72 -25.47 -1.03 -14.89
CA GLN A 72 -26.45 -1.33 -13.86
C GLN A 72 -25.97 -2.52 -13.04
N LEU A 73 -26.10 -2.44 -11.71
CA LEU A 73 -25.76 -3.51 -10.79
C LEU A 73 -26.97 -3.77 -9.90
N ASP A 74 -27.27 -5.05 -9.65
CA ASP A 74 -28.26 -5.43 -8.67
C ASP A 74 -27.59 -5.95 -7.40
N LEU A 75 -28.03 -5.43 -6.25
CA LEU A 75 -27.32 -5.62 -4.98
C LEU A 75 -28.19 -6.36 -3.97
N SER A 76 -27.58 -7.32 -3.29
CA SER A 76 -28.16 -8.04 -2.15
C SER A 76 -27.17 -8.13 -1.00
N LEU A 77 -27.67 -8.35 0.22
CA LEU A 77 -26.85 -8.63 1.40
C LEU A 77 -27.18 -10.02 1.93
N LYS A 78 -26.15 -10.78 2.30
CA LYS A 78 -26.32 -12.00 3.10
C LYS A 78 -26.11 -11.67 4.57
N LEU A 79 -27.18 -11.80 5.36
CA LEU A 79 -27.18 -11.36 6.76
C LEU A 79 -28.01 -12.27 7.66
N GLN A 80 -27.83 -12.10 8.96
CA GLN A 80 -28.57 -12.78 10.01
C GLN A 80 -28.90 -11.79 11.14
N VAL A 81 -30.10 -11.87 11.69
CA VAL A 81 -30.54 -11.15 12.89
C VAL A 81 -30.73 -12.19 14.00
N PRO A 82 -29.76 -12.37 14.93
CA PRO A 82 -29.79 -13.46 15.90
C PRO A 82 -31.07 -13.55 16.73
N SER A 83 -31.69 -12.40 17.04
CA SER A 83 -33.01 -12.33 17.67
C SER A 83 -33.71 -11.01 17.36
N GLY A 84 -35.04 -11.02 17.39
CA GLY A 84 -35.86 -9.84 17.16
C GLY A 84 -35.99 -9.44 15.69
N LYS A 85 -36.23 -8.14 15.45
CA LYS A 85 -36.39 -7.54 14.13
C LYS A 85 -35.57 -6.27 14.06
N SER A 86 -35.04 -5.97 12.87
CA SER A 86 -34.30 -4.75 12.61
C SER A 86 -34.79 -4.05 11.36
N ARG A 87 -34.66 -2.72 11.36
CA ARG A 87 -34.81 -1.86 10.19
C ARG A 87 -33.44 -1.27 9.90
N ILE A 88 -32.91 -1.54 8.73
CA ILE A 88 -31.62 -1.05 8.26
C ILE A 88 -31.80 -0.20 7.01
N LYS A 89 -30.86 0.72 6.77
CA LYS A 89 -30.76 1.51 5.54
C LYS A 89 -29.41 1.25 4.89
N VAL A 90 -29.43 0.94 3.60
CA VAL A 90 -28.23 0.85 2.77
C VAL A 90 -28.15 2.11 1.91
N THR A 91 -27.06 2.86 2.01
CA THR A 91 -26.83 4.09 1.23
C THR A 91 -25.70 3.86 0.23
N ILE A 92 -25.93 4.16 -1.05
CA ILE A 92 -24.94 3.99 -2.12
C ILE A 92 -25.04 5.18 -3.08
N GLY A 93 -24.06 6.07 -3.03
CA GLY A 93 -24.17 7.39 -3.65
C GLY A 93 -25.38 8.13 -3.07
N GLU A 94 -26.26 8.62 -3.93
CA GLU A 94 -27.49 9.32 -3.53
C GLU A 94 -28.69 8.38 -3.26
N LYS A 95 -28.55 7.08 -3.55
CA LYS A 95 -29.64 6.11 -3.37
C LYS A 95 -29.67 5.59 -1.94
N GLU A 96 -30.88 5.53 -1.38
CA GLU A 96 -31.16 4.93 -0.08
C GLU A 96 -32.15 3.77 -0.20
N PHE A 97 -31.83 2.64 0.42
CA PHE A 97 -32.68 1.45 0.43
C PHE A 97 -32.96 1.04 1.86
N ILE A 98 -34.24 1.05 2.26
CA ILE A 98 -34.66 0.64 3.60
C ILE A 98 -35.16 -0.80 3.58
N LYS A 99 -34.68 -1.62 4.51
CA LYS A 99 -35.04 -3.04 4.63
C LYS A 99 -35.45 -3.38 6.05
N GLN A 100 -36.52 -4.17 6.17
CA GLN A 100 -36.86 -4.85 7.42
C GLN A 100 -36.28 -6.26 7.35
N VAL A 101 -35.60 -6.67 8.41
CA VAL A 101 -34.89 -7.95 8.48
C VAL A 101 -35.13 -8.61 9.83
N SER A 102 -35.30 -9.93 9.84
CA SER A 102 -35.59 -10.69 11.06
C SER A 102 -35.18 -12.16 10.99
N ALA A 103 -34.44 -12.57 9.96
CA ALA A 103 -34.06 -13.96 9.79
C ALA A 103 -33.01 -14.38 10.83
N THR A 104 -33.34 -15.41 11.60
CA THR A 104 -32.47 -15.96 12.66
C THR A 104 -31.40 -16.90 12.12
N SER A 105 -31.41 -17.20 10.82
CA SER A 105 -30.36 -17.88 10.06
C SER A 105 -29.88 -16.98 8.91
N PRO A 106 -28.67 -17.19 8.35
CA PRO A 106 -28.21 -16.42 7.20
C PRO A 106 -29.20 -16.47 6.03
N GLU A 107 -29.64 -15.29 5.58
CA GLU A 107 -30.58 -15.08 4.47
C GLU A 107 -30.01 -14.03 3.51
N ILE A 108 -30.28 -14.20 2.21
CA ILE A 108 -29.98 -13.21 1.19
C ILE A 108 -31.19 -12.29 1.03
N ILE A 109 -31.00 -11.01 1.34
CA ILE A 109 -32.00 -9.97 1.15
C ILE A 109 -31.63 -9.09 -0.03
N HIS A 110 -32.54 -8.96 -1.00
CA HIS A 110 -32.36 -8.02 -2.10
C HIS A 110 -32.45 -6.57 -1.59
N VAL A 111 -31.41 -5.79 -1.87
CA VAL A 111 -31.32 -4.37 -1.48
C VAL A 111 -31.96 -3.49 -2.54
N GLY A 112 -31.50 -3.61 -3.79
CA GLY A 112 -31.97 -2.82 -4.93
C GLY A 112 -30.87 -2.60 -5.96
N SER A 113 -31.19 -1.89 -7.03
CA SER A 113 -30.25 -1.68 -8.14
C SER A 113 -29.68 -0.26 -8.20
N ILE A 114 -28.40 -0.18 -8.59
CA ILE A 114 -27.66 1.08 -8.80
C ILE A 114 -27.15 1.14 -10.24
N THR A 115 -26.87 2.35 -10.74
CA THR A 115 -26.22 2.56 -12.04
C THR A 115 -25.16 3.65 -11.86
N PRO A 116 -23.93 3.31 -11.46
CA PRO A 116 -22.87 4.29 -11.26
C PRO A 116 -22.56 5.00 -12.58
N GLY A 117 -22.44 6.34 -12.54
CA GLY A 117 -22.24 7.16 -13.74
C GLY A 117 -20.82 7.10 -14.34
N LYS A 118 -19.85 6.53 -13.61
CA LYS A 118 -18.45 6.36 -14.03
C LYS A 118 -17.87 5.08 -13.41
N GLY A 119 -16.77 4.59 -13.99
CA GLY A 119 -15.91 3.61 -13.33
C GLY A 119 -15.22 4.23 -12.10
N GLY A 120 -14.93 3.40 -11.10
CA GLY A 120 -14.41 3.86 -9.83
C GLY A 120 -14.77 2.95 -8.66
N TYR A 121 -14.32 3.35 -7.48
CA TYR A 121 -14.77 2.74 -6.23
C TYR A 121 -16.21 3.14 -5.91
N ILE A 122 -16.99 2.14 -5.53
CA ILE A 122 -18.34 2.25 -5.01
C ILE A 122 -18.25 2.02 -3.51
N LYS A 123 -18.85 2.96 -2.78
CA LYS A 123 -18.97 2.94 -1.32
C LYS A 123 -20.43 2.63 -0.98
N ALA A 124 -20.66 1.60 -0.18
CA ALA A 124 -21.97 1.26 0.36
C ALA A 124 -21.96 1.34 1.89
N GLU A 125 -22.87 2.11 2.47
CA GLU A 125 -22.96 2.35 3.91
C GLU A 125 -24.17 1.64 4.51
N LEU A 126 -23.95 0.87 5.57
CA LEU A 126 -25.00 0.19 6.32
C LEU A 126 -25.35 1.00 7.55
N HIS A 127 -26.57 1.50 7.63
CA HIS A 127 -27.07 2.28 8.78
C HIS A 127 -28.13 1.49 9.54
N GLY A 128 -27.97 1.39 10.86
CA GLY A 128 -29.01 0.88 11.74
C GLY A 128 -30.06 1.96 11.98
N ILE A 129 -31.34 1.69 11.71
CA ILE A 129 -32.44 2.62 12.03
C ILE A 129 -33.08 2.22 13.35
N HIS A 130 -33.52 0.97 13.46
CA HIS A 130 -34.22 0.46 14.64
C HIS A 130 -33.95 -1.04 14.80
N LYS A 131 -33.92 -1.54 16.03
CA LYS A 131 -33.82 -2.98 16.34
C LYS A 131 -34.55 -3.30 17.64
N THR A 132 -35.13 -4.49 17.72
CA THR A 132 -35.68 -5.04 18.97
C THR A 132 -34.75 -6.05 19.64
N GLY A 133 -33.77 -6.57 18.91
CA GLY A 133 -32.74 -7.46 19.41
C GLY A 133 -31.45 -6.72 19.84
N PRO A 134 -30.39 -7.48 20.18
CA PRO A 134 -29.13 -6.92 20.66
C PRO A 134 -28.32 -6.22 19.55
N VAL A 135 -28.39 -6.71 18.30
CA VAL A 135 -27.66 -6.17 17.15
C VAL A 135 -28.62 -5.88 15.98
N PHE A 136 -28.23 -4.98 15.08
CA PHE A 136 -28.99 -4.71 13.85
C PHE A 136 -28.96 -5.92 12.93
N ALA A 137 -27.76 -6.45 12.65
CA ALA A 137 -27.53 -7.70 11.92
C ALA A 137 -26.05 -8.11 12.02
N ASN A 138 -25.76 -9.40 11.84
CA ASN A 138 -24.46 -9.88 11.37
C ASN A 138 -24.52 -9.95 9.84
N VAL A 139 -23.56 -9.39 9.12
CA VAL A 139 -23.59 -9.30 7.65
C VAL A 139 -22.31 -9.90 7.08
N SER A 140 -22.43 -10.97 6.29
CA SER A 140 -21.26 -11.72 5.82
C SER A 140 -20.81 -11.33 4.42
N GLU A 141 -21.75 -11.11 3.50
CA GLU A 141 -21.48 -10.89 2.08
C GLU A 141 -22.37 -9.79 1.49
N MET A 142 -21.83 -9.06 0.51
CA MET A 142 -22.62 -8.34 -0.49
C MET A 142 -22.59 -9.16 -1.77
N ILE A 143 -23.75 -9.36 -2.38
CA ILE A 143 -23.89 -10.06 -3.65
C ILE A 143 -24.21 -9.02 -4.72
N ILE A 144 -23.42 -9.01 -5.78
CA ILE A 144 -23.53 -8.07 -6.90
C ILE A 144 -23.86 -8.88 -8.15
N SER A 145 -25.08 -8.76 -8.65
CA SER A 145 -25.54 -9.43 -9.87
C SER A 145 -25.65 -8.45 -11.03
N GLY A 146 -25.69 -8.96 -12.26
CA GLY A 146 -25.74 -8.13 -13.46
C GLY A 146 -24.38 -7.58 -13.90
N VAL A 147 -23.27 -8.19 -13.46
CA VAL A 147 -21.92 -7.75 -13.84
C VAL A 147 -21.61 -8.27 -15.23
N HIS A 148 -21.53 -7.36 -16.21
CA HIS A 148 -21.18 -7.70 -17.59
C HIS A 148 -19.78 -8.31 -17.67
N ALA A 149 -19.59 -9.27 -18.58
CA ALA A 149 -18.34 -10.01 -18.73
C ALA A 149 -17.11 -9.13 -19.06
N ASP A 150 -17.33 -7.94 -19.64
CA ASP A 150 -16.28 -6.99 -20.03
C ASP A 150 -16.01 -5.91 -18.96
N ASN A 151 -16.65 -6.01 -17.79
CA ASN A 151 -16.50 -5.07 -16.68
C ASN A 151 -15.83 -5.74 -15.49
N GLU A 152 -14.53 -5.49 -15.34
CA GLU A 152 -13.75 -6.02 -14.22
C GLU A 152 -14.22 -5.38 -12.89
N VAL A 153 -14.43 -6.25 -11.89
CA VAL A 153 -14.74 -5.86 -10.51
C VAL A 153 -13.52 -6.13 -9.63
N ILE A 154 -13.01 -5.08 -8.97
CA ILE A 154 -11.85 -5.16 -8.07
C ILE A 154 -12.34 -5.14 -6.63
N TYR A 155 -12.03 -6.21 -5.90
CA TYR A 155 -12.38 -6.43 -4.50
C TYR A 155 -11.50 -7.54 -3.92
N VAL A 156 -11.46 -7.64 -2.60
CA VAL A 156 -10.76 -8.71 -1.88
C VAL A 156 -11.60 -9.99 -1.95
N LYS A 157 -11.10 -10.99 -2.68
CA LYS A 157 -11.79 -12.26 -2.93
C LYS A 157 -11.68 -13.21 -1.74
N ASN A 158 -12.67 -14.09 -1.58
CA ASN A 158 -12.59 -15.18 -0.60
C ASN A 158 -11.33 -16.05 -0.85
N GLY A 159 -10.70 -16.54 0.22
CA GLY A 159 -9.42 -17.26 0.16
C GLY A 159 -8.17 -16.37 0.05
N SER A 160 -8.33 -15.04 -0.10
CA SER A 160 -7.22 -14.09 0.05
C SER A 160 -6.94 -13.84 1.53
N SER A 161 -5.74 -13.34 1.87
CA SER A 161 -5.51 -12.82 3.22
C SER A 161 -6.27 -11.51 3.43
N PHE A 162 -7.36 -11.54 4.18
CA PHE A 162 -8.12 -10.34 4.53
C PHE A 162 -7.29 -9.37 5.36
N TYR A 163 -6.42 -9.87 6.23
CA TYR A 163 -5.48 -9.05 7.00
C TYR A 163 -4.61 -8.16 6.09
N PHE A 164 -3.85 -8.74 5.15
CA PHE A 164 -2.99 -7.98 4.25
C PHE A 164 -3.78 -7.14 3.25
N CYS A 165 -4.90 -7.65 2.73
CA CYS A 165 -5.68 -6.89 1.75
C CYS A 165 -6.43 -5.70 2.39
N ARG A 166 -6.82 -5.80 3.66
CA ARG A 166 -7.42 -4.68 4.40
C ARG A 166 -6.40 -3.62 4.78
N ARG A 167 -5.14 -4.01 5.05
CA ARG A 167 -4.04 -3.03 5.14
C ARG A 167 -3.96 -2.17 3.88
N GLY A 168 -4.19 -2.75 2.71
CA GLY A 168 -4.18 -2.06 1.43
C GLY A 168 -2.81 -2.14 0.75
N PRO A 169 -2.70 -1.64 -0.49
CA PRO A 169 -1.51 -1.83 -1.30
C PRO A 169 -0.37 -0.93 -0.83
N SER A 170 0.74 -1.51 -0.39
CA SER A 170 2.01 -0.79 -0.23
C SER A 170 2.57 -0.41 -1.60
N VAL A 171 3.16 0.78 -1.68
CA VAL A 171 3.72 1.36 -2.91
C VAL A 171 5.16 1.79 -2.69
N HIS A 172 5.99 1.70 -3.72
CA HIS A 172 7.44 1.85 -3.61
C HIS A 172 8.01 2.71 -4.74
N LEU A 173 9.01 3.53 -4.40
CA LEU A 173 9.86 4.23 -5.36
C LEU A 173 11.21 3.51 -5.39
N ASN A 174 11.60 2.95 -6.53
CA ASN A 174 12.90 2.28 -6.67
C ASN A 174 13.85 3.22 -7.42
N PHE A 175 14.89 3.72 -6.75
CA PHE A 175 15.78 4.74 -7.32
C PHE A 175 16.78 4.14 -8.30
N HIS A 176 16.97 4.83 -9.42
CA HIS A 176 17.92 4.41 -10.45
C HIS A 176 19.32 4.88 -10.08
N ILE A 177 20.22 3.93 -9.85
CA ILE A 177 21.64 4.22 -9.57
C ILE A 177 22.41 4.16 -10.90
N PRO A 178 23.19 5.19 -11.28
CA PRO A 178 24.04 5.14 -12.45
C PRO A 178 24.98 3.93 -12.42
N GLU A 179 25.16 3.27 -13.56
CA GLU A 179 25.89 2.00 -13.64
C GLU A 179 27.31 2.10 -13.06
N ASN A 180 28.01 3.21 -13.34
CA ASN A 180 29.36 3.47 -12.85
C ASN A 180 29.46 3.71 -11.34
N LEU A 181 28.32 3.91 -10.65
CA LEU A 181 28.26 4.16 -9.20
C LEU A 181 27.69 2.97 -8.40
N LYS A 182 27.06 1.98 -9.05
CA LYS A 182 26.34 0.88 -8.38
C LYS A 182 27.15 0.13 -7.32
N ASN A 183 28.47 0.03 -7.51
CA ASN A 183 29.36 -0.71 -6.61
C ASN A 183 30.15 0.18 -5.63
N ASP A 184 29.81 1.47 -5.52
CA ASP A 184 30.51 2.41 -4.62
C ASP A 184 29.57 3.22 -3.73
N VAL A 185 28.26 2.93 -3.69
CA VAL A 185 27.31 3.74 -2.90
C VAL A 185 27.49 3.53 -1.39
N ARG A 186 28.34 4.37 -0.78
CA ARG A 186 28.56 4.39 0.66
C ARG A 186 27.42 5.05 1.40
N TRP A 187 26.93 6.17 0.88
CA TRP A 187 25.89 6.97 1.51
C TRP A 187 24.67 7.10 0.62
N PHE A 188 23.50 7.03 1.21
CA PHE A 188 22.23 7.41 0.61
C PHE A 188 21.54 8.42 1.53
N TYR A 189 21.13 9.55 0.96
CA TYR A 189 20.42 10.61 1.63
C TYR A 189 19.07 10.82 0.98
N SER A 190 18.03 11.03 1.78
CA SER A 190 16.73 11.50 1.31
C SER A 190 16.06 12.43 2.31
N GLU A 191 15.08 13.19 1.83
CA GLU A 191 14.19 13.98 2.65
C GLU A 191 12.74 13.54 2.45
N ILE A 192 12.00 13.45 3.55
CA ILE A 192 10.59 13.08 3.54
C ILE A 192 9.75 14.14 4.23
N SER A 193 8.58 14.41 3.65
CA SER A 193 7.54 15.24 4.27
C SER A 193 6.17 14.59 4.11
N VAL A 194 5.38 14.66 5.18
CA VAL A 194 4.02 14.11 5.22
C VAL A 194 3.05 15.29 5.35
N PRO A 195 2.10 15.49 4.42
CA PRO A 195 1.14 16.59 4.52
C PRO A 195 0.28 16.51 5.78
N LEU A 196 -0.19 17.66 6.27
CA LEU A 196 -1.11 17.72 7.40
C LEU A 196 -2.32 16.81 7.17
N GLY A 197 -2.61 15.95 8.15
CA GLY A 197 -3.74 15.03 8.11
C GLY A 197 -3.49 13.76 7.29
N MET A 198 -2.32 13.58 6.67
CA MET A 198 -1.96 12.36 5.93
C MET A 198 -1.13 11.37 6.75
N ASP A 199 -0.79 11.74 7.98
CA ASP A 199 -0.07 10.96 8.98
C ASP A 199 -1.01 10.02 9.76
N LYS A 200 -1.73 9.15 9.04
CA LYS A 200 -2.68 8.21 9.66
C LYS A 200 -1.95 7.23 10.58
N GLU A 201 -2.59 6.85 11.68
CA GLU A 201 -2.09 5.74 12.51
C GLU A 201 -1.93 4.47 11.66
N GLY A 202 -0.89 3.71 11.95
CA GLY A 202 -0.54 2.54 11.15
C GLY A 202 0.28 2.85 9.90
N SER A 203 0.73 4.09 9.70
CA SER A 203 1.54 4.42 8.53
C SER A 203 3.02 4.17 8.78
N TYR A 204 3.70 3.53 7.83
CA TYR A 204 5.15 3.54 7.73
C TYR A 204 5.58 4.31 6.48
N PHE A 205 6.21 5.47 6.72
CA PHE A 205 6.81 6.34 5.72
C PHE A 205 8.30 6.00 5.63
N MET A 206 8.63 4.96 4.85
CA MET A 206 9.99 4.46 4.72
C MET A 206 10.77 5.34 3.74
N ALA A 207 11.88 5.92 4.21
CA ALA A 207 12.67 6.89 3.47
C ALA A 207 13.82 6.21 2.71
N ASP A 208 14.72 5.53 3.42
CA ASP A 208 15.95 4.95 2.89
C ASP A 208 15.97 3.42 3.01
N GLY A 209 15.48 2.74 1.98
CA GLY A 209 15.52 1.30 1.84
C GLY A 209 16.74 0.84 1.05
N PHE A 210 17.19 -0.38 1.31
CA PHE A 210 18.34 -0.99 0.66
C PHE A 210 18.17 -2.52 0.66
N SER A 211 19.02 -3.22 -0.09
CA SER A 211 18.93 -4.68 -0.26
C SER A 211 18.90 -5.51 1.03
N GLN A 212 19.39 -4.97 2.15
CA GLN A 212 19.47 -5.69 3.42
C GLN A 212 18.66 -5.03 4.54
N GLY A 213 17.83 -4.02 4.26
CA GLY A 213 17.06 -3.38 5.31
C GLY A 213 16.25 -2.17 4.88
N TYR A 214 15.74 -1.47 5.89
CA TYR A 214 14.91 -0.29 5.70
C TYR A 214 15.14 0.73 6.82
N PHE A 215 14.94 2.00 6.49
CA PHE A 215 15.08 3.13 7.42
C PHE A 215 14.00 4.19 7.15
N GLY A 216 13.22 4.58 8.16
CA GLY A 216 12.16 5.55 7.98
C GLY A 216 11.43 5.96 9.26
N MET A 217 10.20 6.45 9.13
CA MET A 217 9.40 6.95 10.27
C MET A 217 7.95 6.45 10.26
N GLN A 218 7.42 6.20 11.45
CA GLN A 218 6.13 5.56 11.68
C GLN A 218 5.18 6.41 12.53
N VAL A 219 3.88 6.20 12.32
CA VAL A 219 2.81 6.62 13.23
C VAL A 219 2.27 5.38 13.93
N ASN A 220 2.77 5.09 15.13
CA ASN A 220 2.47 3.85 15.84
C ASN A 220 1.15 3.93 16.62
N SER A 221 0.84 5.12 17.15
CA SER A 221 -0.43 5.42 17.81
C SER A 221 -0.66 6.94 17.86
N LYS A 222 -1.79 7.36 18.46
CA LYS A 222 -2.05 8.78 18.79
C LYS A 222 -0.93 9.46 19.58
N SER A 223 -0.19 8.71 20.41
CA SER A 223 0.80 9.26 21.33
C SER A 223 2.23 8.79 21.06
N GLU A 224 2.44 7.91 20.08
CA GLU A 224 3.76 7.37 19.79
C GLU A 224 4.08 7.39 18.30
N ARG A 225 5.26 7.94 18.01
CA ARG A 225 5.87 7.94 16.69
C ARG A 225 7.32 7.47 16.81
N ARG A 226 7.78 6.74 15.81
CA ARG A 226 9.11 6.13 15.82
C ARG A 226 9.88 6.49 14.56
N ILE A 227 11.18 6.66 14.71
CA ILE A 227 12.15 6.53 13.63
C ILE A 227 12.71 5.11 13.73
N LEU A 228 12.51 4.29 12.69
CA LEU A 228 12.82 2.86 12.69
C LEU A 228 13.94 2.55 11.68
N PHE A 229 14.93 1.77 12.10
CA PHE A 229 16.00 1.25 11.25
C PHE A 229 16.18 -0.25 11.50
N SER A 230 16.04 -1.06 10.45
CA SER A 230 16.17 -2.52 10.51
C SER A 230 17.14 -3.05 9.47
N VAL A 231 17.82 -4.14 9.82
CA VAL A 231 18.73 -4.89 8.95
C VAL A 231 18.37 -6.37 9.05
N TRP A 232 18.06 -7.01 7.93
CA TRP A 232 17.84 -8.45 7.88
C TRP A 232 19.13 -9.24 8.05
N SER A 233 19.04 -10.34 8.80
CA SER A 233 20.07 -11.36 8.88
C SER A 233 20.36 -11.98 7.50
N PRO A 234 21.58 -12.47 7.23
CA PRO A 234 21.82 -13.37 6.09
C PRO A 234 21.19 -14.76 6.27
N PHE A 235 20.65 -15.09 7.45
CA PHE A 235 19.95 -16.34 7.72
C PHE A 235 18.44 -16.19 7.46
N GLU A 236 17.91 -16.98 6.53
CA GLU A 236 16.48 -16.99 6.17
C GLU A 236 15.66 -17.72 7.24
N THR A 237 14.88 -16.96 8.01
CA THR A 237 13.96 -17.48 9.03
C THR A 237 12.93 -16.41 9.39
N GLU A 238 11.77 -16.85 9.89
CA GLU A 238 10.77 -15.98 10.51
C GLU A 238 10.95 -15.85 12.04
N ASN A 239 11.82 -16.68 12.64
CA ASN A 239 12.12 -16.64 14.06
C ASN A 239 13.57 -16.15 14.32
N PRO A 240 13.77 -14.95 14.89
CA PRO A 240 15.12 -14.44 15.17
C PRO A 240 15.92 -15.30 16.13
N GLU A 241 15.26 -16.02 17.04
CA GLU A 241 15.93 -16.90 18.01
C GLU A 241 16.61 -18.10 17.33
N SER A 242 16.18 -18.48 16.12
CA SER A 242 16.79 -19.57 15.37
C SER A 242 18.05 -19.14 14.60
N ILE A 243 18.40 -17.86 14.58
CA ILE A 243 19.57 -17.37 13.85
C ILE A 243 20.84 -17.83 14.57
N PRO A 244 21.78 -18.52 13.89
CA PRO A 244 23.07 -18.86 14.50
C PRO A 244 23.86 -17.60 14.88
N ASP A 245 24.61 -17.63 15.98
CA ASP A 245 25.37 -16.45 16.45
C ASP A 245 26.29 -15.84 15.38
N SER A 246 26.88 -16.68 14.51
CA SER A 246 27.71 -16.24 13.37
C SER A 246 26.98 -15.47 12.26
N MET A 247 25.65 -15.40 12.32
CA MET A 247 24.79 -14.72 11.36
C MET A 247 23.87 -13.69 12.03
N LYS A 248 23.92 -13.54 13.35
CA LYS A 248 23.13 -12.51 14.04
C LYS A 248 23.62 -11.11 13.68
N ILE A 249 22.67 -10.18 13.56
CA ILE A 249 22.98 -8.76 13.44
C ILE A 249 23.55 -8.27 14.76
N ARG A 250 24.70 -7.60 14.72
CA ARG A 250 25.38 -7.13 15.93
C ARG A 250 25.23 -5.62 16.06
N LEU A 251 24.66 -5.18 17.19
CA LEU A 251 24.60 -3.75 17.51
C LEU A 251 25.99 -3.26 17.94
N LEU A 252 26.56 -2.33 17.17
CA LEU A 252 27.85 -1.72 17.49
C LEU A 252 27.71 -0.41 18.29
N LYS A 253 26.73 0.41 17.93
CA LYS A 253 26.47 1.72 18.56
C LYS A 253 25.01 2.08 18.35
N LYS A 254 24.42 2.85 19.27
CA LYS A 254 23.11 3.48 19.09
C LYS A 254 23.06 4.84 19.74
N GLY A 255 22.11 5.67 19.32
CA GLY A 255 21.80 6.91 20.01
C GLY A 255 21.36 6.67 21.47
N PRO A 256 21.50 7.68 22.34
CA PRO A 256 21.21 7.54 23.77
C PRO A 256 19.75 7.15 24.05
N THR A 257 18.80 7.67 23.26
CA THR A 257 17.36 7.41 23.40
C THR A 257 16.85 6.28 22.51
N VAL A 258 17.73 5.64 21.75
CA VAL A 258 17.35 4.57 20.80
C VAL A 258 17.19 3.25 21.56
N HIS A 259 16.20 2.47 21.17
CA HIS A 259 15.99 1.10 21.60
C HIS A 259 16.39 0.16 20.47
N ALA A 260 16.99 -0.97 20.79
CA ALA A 260 17.41 -1.97 19.81
C ALA A 260 16.98 -3.35 20.28
N GLN A 261 16.58 -4.19 19.34
CA GLN A 261 16.04 -5.53 19.57
C GLN A 261 16.12 -6.34 18.28
N ASP A 262 15.85 -7.65 18.37
CA ASP A 262 15.65 -8.48 17.18
C ASP A 262 14.21 -8.37 16.64
N PHE A 263 14.00 -8.80 15.40
CA PHE A 263 12.67 -8.87 14.75
C PHE A 263 12.51 -10.15 13.92
N GLY A 264 11.25 -10.51 13.63
CA GLY A 264 10.84 -11.71 12.90
C GLY A 264 9.47 -11.56 12.20
N ASN A 265 8.97 -12.63 11.60
CA ASN A 265 7.70 -12.75 10.84
C ASN A 265 7.63 -11.98 9.50
N GLU A 266 8.73 -11.38 9.07
CA GLU A 266 8.91 -10.76 7.77
C GLU A 266 10.35 -10.96 7.27
N GLY A 267 10.85 -12.18 7.42
CA GLY A 267 12.26 -12.44 7.65
C GLY A 267 12.68 -12.03 9.07
N SER A 268 13.95 -12.21 9.42
CA SER A 268 14.44 -11.92 10.77
C SER A 268 15.77 -11.18 10.76
N GLY A 269 16.03 -10.38 11.79
CA GLY A 269 17.24 -9.57 11.88
C GLY A 269 17.27 -8.68 13.11
N GLY A 270 18.09 -7.63 13.04
CA GLY A 270 18.22 -6.61 14.09
C GLY A 270 17.47 -5.34 13.69
N GLN A 271 16.72 -4.76 14.64
CA GLN A 271 16.05 -3.49 14.47
C GLN A 271 16.38 -2.51 15.59
N SER A 272 16.22 -1.24 15.31
CA SER A 272 16.33 -0.16 16.28
C SER A 272 15.29 0.90 16.02
N PHE A 273 14.77 1.51 17.09
CA PHE A 273 13.88 2.64 16.96
C PHE A 273 14.17 3.75 17.98
N MET A 274 14.02 4.99 17.53
CA MET A 274 13.99 6.17 18.38
C MET A 274 12.55 6.66 18.49
N ARG A 275 12.02 6.81 19.71
CA ARG A 275 10.76 7.54 19.88
C ARG A 275 11.03 9.01 19.62
N TYR A 276 10.39 9.53 18.57
CA TYR A 276 10.55 10.91 18.14
C TYR A 276 9.22 11.39 17.59
N SER A 277 8.65 12.39 18.24
CA SER A 277 7.34 12.96 17.91
C SER A 277 7.43 13.87 16.67
N TRP A 278 7.80 13.30 15.53
CA TRP A 278 7.79 14.01 14.26
C TRP A 278 6.37 14.47 13.91
N GLU A 279 6.25 15.58 13.20
CA GLU A 279 4.99 16.24 12.90
C GLU A 279 4.75 16.27 11.39
N ALA A 280 3.50 16.06 10.97
CA ALA A 280 3.10 16.34 9.61
C ALA A 280 3.29 17.84 9.28
N GLY A 281 3.58 18.16 8.03
CA GLY A 281 3.93 19.49 7.54
C GLY A 281 5.40 19.85 7.69
N LYS A 282 6.20 19.09 8.45
CA LYS A 282 7.66 19.26 8.52
C LYS A 282 8.39 18.33 7.53
N THR A 283 9.66 18.66 7.27
CA THR A 283 10.56 17.81 6.50
C THR A 283 11.63 17.22 7.41
N TYR A 284 11.92 15.94 7.21
CA TYR A 284 12.94 15.18 7.91
C TYR A 284 13.97 14.63 6.94
N GLY A 285 15.25 14.68 7.32
CA GLY A 285 16.36 14.12 6.56
C GLY A 285 16.78 12.75 7.10
N PHE A 286 17.06 11.83 6.18
CA PHE A 286 17.52 10.48 6.44
C PHE A 286 18.87 10.31 5.74
N LEU A 287 19.84 9.74 6.44
CA LEU A 287 21.16 9.42 5.90
C LEU A 287 21.53 8.00 6.32
N LEU A 288 21.65 7.12 5.34
CA LEU A 288 22.05 5.74 5.49
C LEU A 288 23.47 5.55 4.96
N GLY A 289 24.29 4.82 5.71
CA GLY A 289 25.67 4.47 5.35
C GLY A 289 25.92 2.97 5.31
N ALA A 290 26.79 2.50 4.42
CA ALA A 290 27.32 1.13 4.40
C ALA A 290 28.86 1.11 4.32
N GLU A 291 29.48 0.35 5.21
CA GLU A 291 30.93 0.22 5.33
C GLU A 291 31.31 -1.27 5.32
N PRO A 292 31.70 -1.84 4.16
CA PRO A 292 32.19 -3.21 4.07
C PRO A 292 33.54 -3.36 4.79
N ASP A 293 33.65 -4.37 5.64
CA ASP A 293 34.87 -4.78 6.34
C ASP A 293 35.33 -6.15 5.82
N THR A 294 36.33 -6.13 4.94
CA THR A 294 36.88 -7.35 4.33
C THR A 294 37.65 -8.22 5.30
N ALA A 295 38.17 -7.65 6.40
CA ALA A 295 38.88 -8.43 7.42
C ALA A 295 37.88 -9.21 8.29
N ALA A 296 36.75 -8.60 8.63
CA ALA A 296 35.68 -9.23 9.39
C ALA A 296 34.72 -10.09 8.52
N GLY A 297 34.71 -9.88 7.20
CA GLY A 297 33.74 -10.52 6.30
C GLY A 297 32.31 -10.03 6.54
N SER A 298 32.15 -8.77 6.96
CA SER A 298 30.89 -8.16 7.38
C SER A 298 30.71 -6.78 6.75
N THR A 299 29.51 -6.22 6.84
CA THR A 299 29.22 -4.85 6.44
C THR A 299 28.56 -4.13 7.61
N ILE A 300 29.04 -2.94 7.92
CA ILE A 300 28.45 -2.07 8.94
C ILE A 300 27.47 -1.11 8.27
N PHE A 301 26.20 -1.19 8.65
CA PHE A 301 25.16 -0.24 8.25
C PHE A 301 24.93 0.78 9.36
N THR A 302 24.89 2.06 9.01
CA THR A 302 24.69 3.15 9.96
C THR A 302 23.55 4.06 9.51
N ALA A 303 22.60 4.35 10.41
CA ALA A 303 21.46 5.22 10.13
C ALA A 303 21.50 6.50 10.98
N TYR A 304 21.38 7.65 10.33
CA TYR A 304 21.27 8.96 10.94
C TYR A 304 19.96 9.65 10.54
N PHE A 305 19.32 10.28 11.52
CA PHE A 305 18.08 11.03 11.34
C PHE A 305 18.31 12.51 11.63
N LYS A 306 17.64 13.41 10.90
CA LYS A 306 17.69 14.85 11.12
C LYS A 306 16.30 15.46 11.05
N ASP A 307 15.92 16.19 12.10
CA ASP A 307 14.88 17.21 11.96
C ASP A 307 15.52 18.44 11.30
N LEU A 308 15.08 18.76 10.08
CA LEU A 308 15.66 19.85 9.31
C LEU A 308 15.43 21.22 9.96
N SER A 309 14.35 21.38 10.73
CA SER A 309 14.06 22.62 11.47
C SER A 309 15.01 22.84 12.65
N LEU A 310 15.56 21.77 13.22
CA LEU A 310 16.51 21.82 14.33
C LEU A 310 17.98 21.76 13.87
N GLY A 311 18.23 21.34 12.63
CA GLY A 311 19.57 21.30 12.05
C GLY A 311 20.52 20.24 12.64
N LYS A 312 20.07 19.38 13.56
CA LYS A 312 20.90 18.42 14.29
C LYS A 312 20.70 16.98 13.81
N TRP A 313 21.81 16.28 13.58
CA TRP A 313 21.83 14.84 13.32
C TRP A 313 21.73 14.02 14.62
N PHE A 314 20.97 12.94 14.55
CA PHE A 314 20.81 11.94 15.60
C PHE A 314 21.28 10.60 15.06
N LEU A 315 22.17 9.92 15.78
CA LEU A 315 22.49 8.52 15.49
C LEU A 315 21.29 7.66 15.89
N VAL A 316 20.77 6.87 14.96
CA VAL A 316 19.78 5.83 15.27
C VAL A 316 20.55 4.58 15.72
N ALA A 317 21.18 3.86 14.80
CA ALA A 317 22.06 2.75 15.17
C ALA A 317 23.16 2.49 14.13
N ARG A 318 24.16 1.73 14.58
CA ARG A 318 25.20 1.07 13.77
C ARG A 318 25.05 -0.43 13.98
N PHE A 319 24.71 -1.13 12.91
CA PHE A 319 24.57 -2.58 12.89
C PHE A 319 25.64 -3.21 12.02
N GLU A 320 26.33 -4.22 12.53
CA GLU A 320 27.16 -5.11 11.73
C GLU A 320 26.31 -6.29 11.24
N ARG A 321 26.30 -6.50 9.92
CA ARG A 321 25.72 -7.66 9.27
C ARG A 321 26.84 -8.62 8.85
N PRO A 322 26.98 -9.81 9.47
CA PRO A 322 27.97 -10.80 9.08
C PRO A 322 27.76 -11.32 7.65
N LYS A 323 28.78 -11.99 7.09
CA LYS A 323 28.73 -12.68 5.78
C LYS A 323 28.22 -11.80 4.65
N THR A 324 28.63 -10.53 4.67
CA THR A 324 28.17 -9.50 3.74
C THR A 324 29.33 -8.57 3.42
N LEU A 325 29.60 -8.32 2.14
CA LEU A 325 30.62 -7.37 1.70
C LEU A 325 30.05 -6.52 0.57
N SER A 326 29.16 -5.58 0.91
CA SER A 326 28.43 -4.79 -0.09
C SER A 326 28.22 -3.35 0.34
N TYR A 327 28.34 -2.43 -0.61
CA TYR A 327 27.78 -1.08 -0.50
C TYR A 327 26.26 -1.11 -0.57
N LEU A 328 25.63 0.05 -0.41
CA LEU A 328 24.18 0.18 -0.55
C LEU A 328 23.76 -0.14 -1.99
N SER A 329 22.68 -0.90 -2.13
CA SER A 329 22.09 -1.28 -3.41
C SER A 329 20.58 -1.44 -3.25
N GLN A 330 19.86 -1.48 -4.37
CA GLN A 330 18.38 -1.52 -4.41
C GLN A 330 17.78 -0.41 -3.54
N LEU A 331 18.25 0.82 -3.76
CA LEU A 331 17.77 1.98 -3.04
C LEU A 331 16.30 2.21 -3.33
N HIS A 332 15.48 2.31 -2.28
CA HIS A 332 14.05 2.51 -2.46
C HIS A 332 13.43 3.30 -1.31
N SER A 333 12.21 3.78 -1.52
CA SER A 333 11.31 4.30 -0.48
C SER A 333 9.99 3.57 -0.58
N PHE A 334 9.20 3.51 0.50
CA PHE A 334 7.84 2.97 0.44
C PHE A 334 6.87 3.66 1.39
N LEU A 335 5.59 3.51 1.08
CA LEU A 335 4.48 3.93 1.92
C LEU A 335 3.58 2.71 2.19
N GLU A 336 3.45 2.39 3.48
CA GLU A 336 2.73 1.21 3.94
C GLU A 336 1.68 1.59 5.01
N ASN A 337 0.59 0.82 5.04
CA ASN A 337 -0.28 0.71 6.20
C ASN A 337 -0.08 -0.65 6.89
N PHE A 338 0.18 -0.65 8.19
CA PHE A 338 0.30 -1.86 9.02
C PHE A 338 -0.91 -2.10 9.95
N ILE A 339 -1.97 -1.28 9.85
CA ILE A 339 -3.22 -1.43 10.62
C ILE A 339 -4.42 -1.65 9.65
N PRO A 340 -4.97 -2.88 9.55
CA PRO A 340 -6.10 -3.18 8.67
C PRO A 340 -7.30 -2.24 8.81
N GLU A 341 -7.60 -1.82 10.04
CA GLU A 341 -8.73 -0.94 10.40
C GLU A 341 -8.60 0.46 9.79
N ASN A 342 -7.40 0.85 9.35
CA ASN A 342 -7.13 2.16 8.75
C ASN A 342 -6.90 2.06 7.22
N GLY A 343 -7.21 0.92 6.60
CA GLY A 343 -7.06 0.73 5.15
C GLY A 343 -8.00 1.57 4.28
N ASN A 344 -9.09 2.08 4.88
CA ASN A 344 -10.02 3.04 4.28
C ASN A 344 -9.59 4.50 4.45
N LEU A 345 -8.42 4.76 5.03
CA LEU A 345 -7.87 6.11 5.20
C LEU A 345 -6.73 6.33 4.22
N VAL A 346 -6.81 7.39 3.43
CA VAL A 346 -5.76 7.78 2.50
C VAL A 346 -4.50 8.25 3.23
N ARG A 347 -3.34 7.90 2.66
CA ARG A 347 -2.02 8.34 3.11
C ARG A 347 -1.25 8.93 1.92
N ILE A 348 -0.45 9.95 2.18
CA ILE A 348 0.39 10.60 1.18
C ILE A 348 1.73 10.97 1.84
N ALA A 349 2.83 10.77 1.12
CA ALA A 349 4.12 11.33 1.47
C ALA A 349 4.87 11.82 0.25
N TYR A 350 5.70 12.84 0.46
CA TYR A 350 6.59 13.41 -0.54
C TYR A 350 8.03 13.06 -0.21
N TYR A 351 8.76 12.63 -1.23
CA TYR A 351 10.15 12.21 -1.16
C TYR A 351 10.97 13.14 -2.03
N LYS A 352 11.91 13.87 -1.42
CA LYS A 352 12.72 14.87 -2.09
C LYS A 352 14.20 14.71 -1.79
N ASN A 353 15.00 15.42 -2.58
CA ASN A 353 16.43 15.61 -2.38
C ASN A 353 17.20 14.30 -2.22
N GLN A 354 17.01 13.34 -3.13
CA GLN A 354 17.73 12.07 -3.08
C GLN A 354 19.15 12.23 -3.60
N TRP A 355 20.14 11.85 -2.79
CA TRP A 355 21.55 11.89 -3.15
C TRP A 355 22.27 10.64 -2.70
N ILE A 356 23.23 10.20 -3.50
CA ILE A 356 24.17 9.16 -3.14
C ILE A 356 25.58 9.72 -3.09
N ALA A 357 26.45 9.14 -2.26
CA ALA A 357 27.87 9.46 -2.30
C ALA A 357 28.74 8.21 -2.16
N GLY A 358 29.86 8.25 -2.89
CA GLY A 358 30.92 7.25 -2.81
C GLY A 358 31.76 7.37 -1.55
N LYS A 359 32.81 6.57 -1.44
CA LYS A 359 33.80 6.67 -0.34
C LYS A 359 34.43 8.06 -0.21
N ASN A 360 34.62 8.72 -1.35
CA ASN A 360 35.26 10.02 -1.44
C ASN A 360 34.33 11.19 -1.06
N GLY A 361 33.05 10.89 -0.78
CA GLY A 361 32.07 11.90 -0.38
C GLY A 361 31.56 12.79 -1.54
N GLU A 362 31.82 12.39 -2.78
CA GLU A 362 31.28 13.06 -3.97
C GLU A 362 29.80 12.72 -4.12
N TRP A 363 28.95 13.75 -3.98
CA TRP A 363 27.50 13.62 -4.03
C TRP A 363 27.01 13.57 -5.49
N HIS A 364 26.11 12.64 -5.77
CA HIS A 364 25.38 12.50 -7.03
C HIS A 364 23.87 12.47 -6.77
N GLU A 365 23.11 13.35 -7.42
CA GLU A 365 21.67 13.48 -7.22
C GLU A 365 20.92 12.39 -7.99
N LEU A 366 19.94 11.76 -7.35
CA LEU A 366 19.04 10.78 -7.97
C LEU A 366 17.72 11.45 -8.32
N ASN A 367 17.34 11.42 -9.60
CA ASN A 367 16.12 12.06 -10.10
C ASN A 367 15.23 11.12 -10.91
N GLN A 368 15.55 9.82 -10.99
CA GLN A 368 14.77 8.80 -11.68
C GLN A 368 14.38 7.67 -10.73
N ILE A 369 13.13 7.22 -10.85
CA ILE A 369 12.57 6.09 -10.09
C ILE A 369 11.77 5.15 -10.98
N THR A 370 11.61 3.89 -10.54
CA THR A 370 10.53 3.00 -10.99
C THR A 370 9.49 2.86 -9.89
N LEU A 371 8.22 3.18 -10.18
CA LEU A 371 7.10 2.97 -9.26
C LEU A 371 6.71 1.50 -9.23
N THR A 372 6.62 0.87 -8.06
CA THR A 372 6.09 -0.49 -7.91
C THR A 372 5.02 -0.56 -6.82
N ALA A 373 4.23 -1.62 -6.82
CA ALA A 373 3.25 -1.91 -5.78
C ALA A 373 3.31 -3.38 -5.36
N ASP A 374 2.77 -3.68 -4.18
CA ASP A 374 2.79 -5.00 -3.58
C ASP A 374 1.81 -6.00 -4.23
N ALA A 375 1.70 -7.18 -3.64
CA ALA A 375 0.83 -8.25 -4.10
C ALA A 375 -0.67 -7.88 -4.07
N ALA A 376 -1.14 -7.00 -3.17
CA ALA A 376 -2.55 -6.62 -3.13
C ALA A 376 -2.95 -5.82 -4.38
N ALA A 377 -2.06 -4.93 -4.84
CA ALA A 377 -2.21 -4.23 -6.11
C ALA A 377 -2.04 -5.15 -7.32
N ARG A 378 -0.94 -5.94 -7.36
CA ARG A 378 -0.61 -6.81 -8.50
C ARG A 378 -1.67 -7.89 -8.76
N ASN A 379 -2.29 -8.41 -7.70
CA ASN A 379 -3.39 -9.39 -7.80
C ASN A 379 -4.77 -8.76 -8.01
N LYS A 380 -4.83 -7.43 -8.21
CA LYS A 380 -6.07 -6.68 -8.41
C LYS A 380 -7.10 -6.91 -7.30
N LEU A 381 -6.64 -6.98 -6.05
CA LEU A 381 -7.49 -7.06 -4.86
C LEU A 381 -7.81 -5.66 -4.32
N ARG A 382 -6.90 -4.71 -4.57
CA ARG A 382 -7.02 -3.29 -4.26
C ARG A 382 -6.44 -2.46 -5.43
N ALA A 383 -7.01 -1.28 -5.67
CA ALA A 383 -6.69 -0.38 -6.78
C ALA A 383 -6.54 1.09 -6.33
N ASP A 384 -6.38 1.32 -5.04
CA ASP A 384 -6.15 2.62 -4.42
C ASP A 384 -4.67 2.79 -4.07
N TYR A 385 -3.85 2.85 -5.13
CA TYR A 385 -2.41 3.08 -5.11
C TYR A 385 -2.01 4.13 -6.16
N ALA A 386 -1.05 4.98 -5.86
CA ALA A 386 -0.49 5.95 -6.79
C ALA A 386 0.91 6.39 -6.34
N GLY A 387 1.66 6.96 -7.29
CA GLY A 387 2.96 7.55 -7.05
C GLY A 387 3.56 8.08 -8.34
N GLY A 388 4.79 8.54 -8.28
CA GLY A 388 5.48 9.16 -9.41
C GLY A 388 5.92 10.57 -9.05
N THR A 389 5.74 11.53 -9.95
CA THR A 389 6.13 12.94 -9.73
C THR A 389 4.93 13.85 -9.57
N LYS A 390 5.08 14.83 -8.68
CA LYS A 390 4.09 15.88 -8.44
C LYS A 390 4.82 17.12 -7.96
N ASP A 391 4.56 18.28 -8.56
CA ASP A 391 5.13 19.57 -8.15
C ASP A 391 6.66 19.57 -8.01
N GLY A 392 7.37 18.91 -8.94
CA GLY A 392 8.83 18.81 -8.95
C GLY A 392 9.43 17.75 -8.04
N GLN A 393 8.65 17.11 -7.17
CA GLN A 393 9.09 16.08 -6.21
C GLN A 393 8.51 14.70 -6.52
N PHE A 394 9.05 13.66 -5.89
CA PHE A 394 8.41 12.34 -5.91
C PHE A 394 7.32 12.26 -4.84
N TYR A 395 6.31 11.44 -5.08
CA TYR A 395 5.26 11.15 -4.10
C TYR A 395 4.82 9.69 -4.13
N LEU A 396 4.29 9.24 -3.00
CA LEU A 396 3.53 8.01 -2.89
C LEU A 396 2.18 8.31 -2.24
N MET A 397 1.16 7.56 -2.66
CA MET A 397 -0.19 7.65 -2.12
C MET A 397 -0.84 6.27 -2.15
N ASN A 398 -1.44 5.85 -1.05
CA ASN A 398 -2.17 4.59 -0.99
C ASN A 398 -3.37 4.66 -0.05
N CYS A 399 -4.17 3.59 -0.08
CA CYS A 399 -5.36 3.40 0.75
C CYS A 399 -6.47 4.44 0.49
N GLY A 400 -7.60 4.30 1.17
CA GLY A 400 -8.68 5.29 1.11
C GLY A 400 -9.58 5.23 -0.11
N PHE A 401 -9.48 4.18 -0.94
CA PHE A 401 -10.44 3.89 -2.00
C PHE A 401 -10.64 5.03 -3.01
N PHE A 402 -9.58 5.76 -3.33
CA PHE A 402 -9.62 6.79 -4.37
C PHE A 402 -9.69 6.18 -5.78
N ASP A 403 -10.24 6.93 -6.73
CA ASP A 403 -10.54 6.41 -8.06
C ASP A 403 -9.32 6.32 -9.00
N GLN A 404 -8.41 7.29 -8.92
CA GLN A 404 -7.32 7.48 -9.87
C GLN A 404 -6.04 6.81 -9.37
N PHE A 405 -5.68 5.67 -9.96
CA PHE A 405 -4.40 5.01 -9.71
C PHE A 405 -3.42 5.27 -10.84
N ILE A 406 -2.13 5.12 -10.52
CA ILE A 406 -1.04 5.20 -11.50
C ILE A 406 -0.55 3.78 -11.80
N PRO A 407 -0.43 3.37 -13.07
CA PRO A 407 0.15 2.07 -13.42
C PRO A 407 1.54 1.91 -12.78
N PHE A 408 1.78 0.77 -12.15
CA PHE A 408 3.11 0.41 -11.65
C PHE A 408 4.04 -0.03 -12.79
N ASP A 409 5.30 -0.29 -12.45
CA ASP A 409 6.40 -0.64 -13.35
C ASP A 409 6.68 0.45 -14.40
N GLN A 410 6.35 1.70 -14.07
CA GLN A 410 6.63 2.90 -14.87
C GLN A 410 7.83 3.66 -14.31
N VAL A 411 8.62 4.25 -15.21
CA VAL A 411 9.73 5.13 -14.86
C VAL A 411 9.22 6.56 -14.75
N PHE A 412 9.59 7.26 -13.68
CA PHE A 412 9.31 8.68 -13.49
C PHE A 412 10.60 9.44 -13.25
N GLU A 413 10.64 10.67 -13.75
CA GLU A 413 11.77 11.56 -13.60
C GLU A 413 11.30 12.92 -13.06
N ARG A 414 12.04 13.46 -12.10
CA ARG A 414 11.87 14.82 -11.60
C ARG A 414 13.03 15.71 -12.05
N PRO A 415 12.87 17.04 -12.08
CA PRO A 415 14.01 17.95 -12.24
C PRO A 415 15.06 17.74 -11.14
N LEU A 416 16.32 17.93 -11.51
CA LEU A 416 17.42 18.02 -10.55
C LEU A 416 17.30 19.31 -9.73
N TYR A 417 17.44 19.21 -8.42
CA TYR A 417 17.43 20.37 -7.52
C TYR A 417 18.81 21.01 -7.40
N SER A 418 19.89 20.23 -7.59
CA SER A 418 21.28 20.69 -7.38
C SER A 418 21.58 21.21 -5.96
N GLU A 419 20.70 20.96 -4.99
CA GLU A 419 20.87 21.31 -3.58
C GLU A 419 21.48 20.14 -2.80
N LYS A 420 22.81 20.00 -2.90
CA LYS A 420 23.52 18.92 -2.20
C LYS A 420 23.30 18.97 -0.68
N PRO A 421 23.18 17.81 -0.01
CA PRO A 421 23.07 17.77 1.44
C PRO A 421 24.35 18.28 2.10
N ILE A 422 24.20 19.12 3.12
CA ILE A 422 25.31 19.62 3.93
C ILE A 422 25.55 18.63 5.08
N VAL A 423 26.48 17.71 4.87
CA VAL A 423 26.88 16.68 5.84
C VAL A 423 28.38 16.77 6.08
N ASP A 424 28.76 17.08 7.32
CA ASP A 424 30.13 16.92 7.80
C ASP A 424 30.26 15.52 8.41
N PHE A 425 30.72 14.55 7.61
CA PHE A 425 30.80 13.15 8.03
C PHE A 425 31.64 12.94 9.30
N ASN A 426 32.62 13.82 9.55
CA ASN A 426 33.48 13.74 10.73
C ASN A 426 32.79 14.25 12.02
N LYS A 427 31.66 14.96 11.88
CA LYS A 427 30.87 15.48 13.01
C LYS A 427 29.58 14.71 13.24
N LEU A 428 29.37 13.60 12.52
CA LEU A 428 28.23 12.73 12.78
C LEU A 428 28.39 12.05 14.16
N PRO A 429 27.29 11.92 14.95
CA PRO A 429 27.34 11.56 16.37
C PRO A 429 27.75 10.12 16.72
#